data_AF-A0A9P5NHD5-F1
#
_entry.id   AF-A0A9P5NHD5-F1
#
_cell.length_a   1.000
_cell.length_b   1.000
_cell.length_c   1.000
_cell.angle_alpha   90.00
_cell.angle_beta   90.00
_cell.angle_gamma   90.00
#
_symmetry.space_group_name_H-M   'P 1'
#
loop_
_entity.id
_entity.type
_entity.pdbx_description
1 polymer ?
#
loop_
_entity_poly.entity_id
_entity_poly.type
_entity_poly.pdbx_seq_one_letter_code
_entity_poly.pdbx_strand_id
1 'polypeptide(L)'
;MHPLRDEPQWTLLTRDNSLTGSLRPLLGSELMMDQFNHFNDPCYVFCRFRCPIVSARLENRHDPQLRSWVYKPARDVHDVLDWIQSSTEILEEPINVEALINRANQRKLDHSHEDPVIRCIMFTTPEKISFGVFLHGSHTILDARPTFQAFQIICEGMTTSGPMEKLAWGTEGQNLPDGPVTATGGPRDGWDSAGIELLDKVAKAHITKSVTRSLRPPPKKEITNKGLQLRVHAIIDLPYSHEVMNAVKAAGCTMNHLMEAAQALAICELYPVPDEEREDAHISFPFTVFSLAKWLTAKEATKDRIISSLVTVPIHIDYIDIAAPLPQRERLLKIMGKIKDQYNSFMENPHLPHLTAAQMTLNPPRHIDMTSNPFATTITNLGVIERFTKSEWYSNQALSKDPIFKLQEMSFGHRITKPNPFV
;
A
#
# COMPACT_ATOMS: atom_id res chain seq x y z
N MET A 1 -18.11 18.31 15.80
CA MET A 1 -16.73 18.84 15.85
C MET A 1 -15.88 17.95 14.99
N HIS A 2 -15.33 18.47 13.88
CA HIS A 2 -14.50 17.69 12.96
C HIS A 2 -13.25 17.14 13.69
N PRO A 3 -13.05 15.82 13.78
CA PRO A 3 -12.02 15.18 14.62
C PRO A 3 -10.60 15.31 14.08
N LEU A 4 -10.36 16.16 13.08
CA LEU A 4 -9.09 16.28 12.35
C LEU A 4 -8.64 17.74 12.18
N ARG A 5 -9.24 18.67 12.93
CA ARG A 5 -8.83 20.09 12.93
C ARG A 5 -7.34 20.26 13.25
N ASP A 6 -6.85 19.43 14.17
CA ASP A 6 -5.51 19.48 14.74
C ASP A 6 -4.71 18.24 14.30
N GLU A 7 -4.57 18.01 12.99
CA GLU A 7 -3.71 16.94 12.47
C GLU A 7 -2.27 17.11 13.02
N PRO A 8 -1.63 16.06 13.57
CA PRO A 8 -0.28 16.14 14.09
C PRO A 8 0.71 16.59 13.00
N GLN A 9 1.29 17.78 13.18
CA GLN A 9 2.28 18.35 12.28
C GLN A 9 3.70 17.88 12.64
N TRP A 10 4.66 18.13 11.74
CA TRP A 10 6.07 17.95 12.06
C TRP A 10 6.52 18.95 13.12
N THR A 11 6.97 18.42 14.26
CA THR A 11 7.50 19.19 15.41
C THR A 11 9.02 19.09 15.44
N LEU A 12 9.71 20.19 15.73
CA LEU A 12 11.18 20.22 15.78
C LEU A 12 11.68 19.57 17.07
N LEU A 13 12.54 18.56 16.94
CA LEU A 13 13.20 17.92 18.08
C LEU A 13 14.46 18.70 18.44
N THR A 14 14.41 19.49 19.50
CA THR A 14 15.58 20.20 20.03
C THR A 14 16.20 19.48 21.23
N ARG A 15 17.53 19.44 21.29
CA ARG A 15 18.30 18.98 22.45
C ARG A 15 19.43 19.96 22.69
N ASP A 16 19.61 20.42 23.92
CA ASP A 16 20.69 21.33 24.31
C ASP A 16 20.72 22.60 23.40
N ASN A 17 19.53 23.10 23.05
CA ASN A 17 19.23 24.17 22.07
C ASN A 17 19.67 23.92 20.60
N SER A 18 20.25 22.76 20.29
CA SER A 18 20.52 22.32 18.91
C SER A 18 19.30 21.63 18.29
N LEU A 19 19.10 21.80 16.98
CA LEU A 19 18.11 21.03 16.23
C LEU A 19 18.65 19.62 15.95
N THR A 20 17.93 18.59 16.42
CA THR A 20 18.35 17.18 16.32
C THR A 20 17.47 16.32 15.43
N GLY A 21 16.34 16.84 14.94
CA GLY A 21 15.44 16.14 14.04
C GLY A 21 14.04 16.73 13.97
N SER A 22 13.10 15.96 13.43
CA SER A 22 11.68 16.29 13.36
C SER A 22 10.83 15.07 13.73
N LEU A 23 9.70 15.29 14.41
CA LEU A 23 8.80 14.26 14.92
C LEU A 23 7.37 14.50 14.40
N ARG A 24 6.72 13.45 13.87
CA ARG A 24 5.28 13.46 13.56
C ARG A 24 4.62 12.12 13.95
N PRO A 25 3.60 12.09 14.82
CA PRO A 25 2.74 10.92 15.02
C PRO A 25 2.15 10.40 13.70
N LEU A 26 2.03 9.08 13.57
CA LEU A 26 1.39 8.45 12.41
C LEU A 26 -0.12 8.70 12.43
N LEU A 27 -0.74 8.87 11.26
CA LEU A 27 -2.19 9.02 11.12
C LEU A 27 -2.70 8.29 9.87
N GLY A 28 -4.00 7.98 9.85
CA GLY A 28 -4.68 7.47 8.66
C GLY A 28 -4.06 6.18 8.12
N SER A 29 -3.78 6.13 6.81
CA SER A 29 -3.20 4.94 6.17
C SER A 29 -1.81 4.59 6.69
N GLU A 30 -1.04 5.56 7.19
CA GLU A 30 0.27 5.29 7.81
C GLU A 30 0.09 4.43 9.06
N LEU A 31 -0.67 4.90 10.05
CA LEU A 31 -0.92 4.18 11.30
C LEU A 31 -1.69 2.87 11.06
N MET A 32 -2.56 2.82 10.06
CA MET A 32 -3.24 1.59 9.64
C MET A 32 -2.24 0.52 9.23
N MET A 33 -1.34 0.89 8.32
CA MET A 33 -0.37 -0.06 7.78
C MET A 33 0.76 -0.35 8.76
N ASP A 34 1.02 0.53 9.74
CA ASP A 34 1.97 0.30 10.84
C ASP A 34 1.54 -0.82 11.78
N GLN A 35 0.25 -0.88 12.11
CA GLN A 35 -0.33 -1.95 12.94
C GLN A 35 -0.51 -3.26 12.16
N PHE A 36 -0.55 -3.23 10.83
CA PHE A 36 -0.61 -4.43 9.98
C PHE A 36 0.77 -4.95 9.52
N ASN A 37 1.79 -4.10 9.39
CA ASN A 37 3.05 -4.41 8.69
C ASN A 37 4.26 -3.99 9.53
N HIS A 38 4.34 -4.55 10.74
CA HIS A 38 5.10 -4.02 11.87
C HIS A 38 6.65 -4.16 11.79
N PHE A 39 7.24 -4.31 10.59
CA PHE A 39 8.64 -4.70 10.29
C PHE A 39 9.07 -4.20 8.87
N ASN A 40 10.32 -3.69 8.64
CA ASN A 40 11.07 -3.40 7.37
C ASN A 40 12.23 -2.32 7.48
N ASP A 41 13.08 -2.04 6.46
CA ASP A 41 14.51 -1.53 6.53
C ASP A 41 15.00 -0.89 5.15
N PRO A 42 15.95 0.06 4.86
CA PRO A 42 16.07 0.93 3.61
C PRO A 42 17.14 0.75 2.45
N CYS A 43 17.14 1.68 1.44
CA CYS A 43 18.25 2.07 0.51
C CYS A 43 17.99 3.28 -0.46
N TYR A 44 18.48 4.52 -0.21
CA TYR A 44 18.23 5.70 -1.11
C TYR A 44 19.15 6.97 -0.96
N VAL A 45 20.18 7.23 -1.78
CA VAL A 45 20.90 8.56 -1.70
C VAL A 45 20.04 9.73 -2.17
N PHE A 46 19.78 9.81 -3.48
CA PHE A 46 19.11 10.97 -4.09
C PHE A 46 17.64 11.08 -3.67
N CYS A 47 17.03 9.96 -3.30
CA CYS A 47 15.70 9.93 -2.71
C CYS A 47 15.71 10.23 -1.19
N ARG A 48 16.80 10.05 -0.43
CA ARG A 48 16.91 10.68 0.91
C ARG A 48 16.98 12.21 0.83
N PHE A 49 17.57 12.78 -0.21
CA PHE A 49 17.56 14.25 -0.39
C PHE A 49 16.20 14.77 -0.92
N ARG A 50 15.62 14.14 -1.95
CA ARG A 50 14.32 14.55 -2.54
C ARG A 50 13.11 14.19 -1.66
N CYS A 51 13.19 13.06 -0.94
CA CYS A 51 12.12 12.46 -0.16
C CYS A 51 12.61 11.91 1.21
N PRO A 52 13.09 12.77 2.11
CA PRO A 52 13.76 12.43 3.39
C PRO A 52 13.12 11.33 4.24
N ILE A 53 11.79 11.22 4.19
CA ILE A 53 11.00 10.25 4.94
C ILE A 53 11.40 8.77 4.69
N VAL A 54 12.03 8.44 3.56
CA VAL A 54 12.59 7.07 3.31
C VAL A 54 13.72 6.68 4.28
N SER A 55 14.28 7.66 4.99
CA SER A 55 15.30 7.51 6.02
C SER A 55 14.83 7.91 7.42
N ALA A 56 13.55 8.25 7.58
CA ALA A 56 12.94 8.41 8.89
C ALA A 56 12.79 7.04 9.58
N ARG A 57 12.75 7.04 10.91
CA ARG A 57 12.53 5.87 11.76
C ARG A 57 11.12 5.90 12.36
N LEU A 58 10.65 4.76 12.87
CA LEU A 58 9.32 4.59 13.45
C LEU A 58 9.47 4.30 14.95
N GLU A 59 9.30 5.32 15.79
CA GLU A 59 9.61 5.28 17.23
C GLU A 59 8.39 5.60 18.12
N ASN A 60 8.22 4.88 19.23
CA ASN A 60 7.18 5.13 20.25
C ASN A 60 7.52 6.35 21.14
N ARG A 61 7.47 7.55 20.55
CA ARG A 61 7.87 8.82 21.20
C ARG A 61 6.76 9.54 21.96
N HIS A 62 5.53 9.47 21.45
CA HIS A 62 4.37 10.19 21.99
C HIS A 62 3.42 9.27 22.78
N ASP A 63 3.45 7.97 22.48
CA ASP A 63 2.57 6.95 23.02
C ASP A 63 3.33 5.61 23.10
N PRO A 64 3.16 4.80 24.16
CA PRO A 64 3.90 3.54 24.34
C PRO A 64 3.49 2.42 23.38
N GLN A 65 2.42 2.59 22.60
CA GLN A 65 1.88 1.58 21.67
C GLN A 65 1.78 2.11 20.24
N LEU A 66 1.54 3.42 20.05
CA LEU A 66 1.47 4.06 18.73
C LEU A 66 2.82 4.68 18.34
N ARG A 67 3.28 4.43 17.11
CA ARG A 67 4.58 4.93 16.61
C ARG A 67 4.47 6.35 16.03
N SER A 68 5.62 7.00 15.90
CA SER A 68 5.80 8.29 15.21
C SER A 68 6.91 8.17 14.18
N TRP A 69 6.78 8.91 13.07
CA TRP A 69 7.94 9.25 12.25
C TRP A 69 8.92 10.11 13.06
N VAL A 70 10.18 9.66 13.13
CA VAL A 70 11.32 10.44 13.63
C VAL A 70 12.31 10.60 12.48
N TYR A 71 12.46 11.83 11.99
CA TYR A 71 13.41 12.16 10.95
C TYR A 71 14.64 12.89 11.52
N LYS A 72 15.82 12.59 10.98
CA LYS A 72 17.08 13.27 11.30
C LYS A 72 17.78 13.69 9.99
N PRO A 73 17.98 14.99 9.75
CA PRO A 73 18.80 15.47 8.63
C PRO A 73 20.21 14.87 8.69
N ALA A 74 20.83 14.66 7.54
CA ALA A 74 22.25 14.32 7.47
C ALA A 74 23.10 15.54 7.85
N ARG A 75 24.16 15.33 8.65
CA ARG A 75 25.13 16.39 8.99
C ARG A 75 26.06 16.70 7.82
N ASP A 76 26.44 15.67 7.07
CA ASP A 76 27.34 15.74 5.92
C ASP A 76 27.14 14.52 4.98
N VAL A 77 28.08 14.31 4.06
CA VAL A 77 28.07 13.16 3.13
C VAL A 77 28.38 11.82 3.82
N HIS A 78 29.12 11.79 4.94
CA HIS A 78 29.43 10.55 5.66
C HIS A 78 28.17 10.00 6.35
N ASP A 79 27.37 10.87 6.97
CA ASP A 79 26.03 10.55 7.50
C ASP A 79 25.08 9.95 6.46
N VAL A 80 25.36 10.18 5.17
CA VAL A 80 24.63 9.58 4.04
C VAL A 80 25.25 8.27 3.63
N LEU A 81 26.58 8.19 3.47
CA LEU A 81 27.32 6.98 3.12
C LEU A 81 27.11 5.84 4.14
N ASP A 82 27.27 6.12 5.43
CA ASP A 82 27.02 5.16 6.53
C ASP A 82 25.59 4.62 6.46
N TRP A 83 24.64 5.50 6.16
CA TRP A 83 23.25 5.13 6.03
C TRP A 83 23.01 4.27 4.78
N ILE A 84 23.60 4.58 3.60
CA ILE A 84 23.58 3.67 2.43
C ILE A 84 24.10 2.29 2.83
N GLN A 85 25.25 2.22 3.53
CA GLN A 85 25.88 0.96 3.87
C GLN A 85 25.05 0.12 4.84
N SER A 86 24.42 0.74 5.84
CA SER A 86 23.42 0.07 6.71
C SER A 86 22.19 -0.43 5.95
N SER A 87 21.95 0.17 4.78
CA SER A 87 20.72 0.08 4.02
C SER A 87 21.02 -0.19 2.54
N THR A 88 21.84 -1.18 2.20
CA THR A 88 21.99 -1.71 0.84
C THR A 88 22.55 -3.13 0.93
N GLU A 89 21.88 -4.11 0.33
CA GLU A 89 22.41 -5.48 0.20
C GLU A 89 22.79 -5.72 -1.27
N ILE A 90 24.09 -5.76 -1.58
CA ILE A 90 24.57 -6.16 -2.92
C ILE A 90 24.89 -7.65 -2.87
N LEU A 91 24.24 -8.43 -3.72
CA LEU A 91 24.49 -9.87 -3.87
C LEU A 91 25.52 -10.11 -4.97
N GLU A 92 26.72 -10.50 -4.56
CA GLU A 92 27.82 -10.90 -5.46
C GLU A 92 27.48 -12.19 -6.23
N GLU A 93 26.82 -13.14 -5.58
CA GLU A 93 26.33 -14.36 -6.21
C GLU A 93 24.99 -14.13 -6.92
N PRO A 94 24.83 -14.62 -8.17
CA PRO A 94 23.55 -14.54 -8.88
C PRO A 94 22.44 -15.33 -8.18
N ILE A 95 21.24 -14.74 -8.07
CA ILE A 95 20.10 -15.36 -7.37
C ILE A 95 18.84 -15.39 -8.23
N ASN A 96 18.08 -16.48 -8.12
CA ASN A 96 16.74 -16.57 -8.71
C ASN A 96 15.78 -15.59 -8.02
N VAL A 97 14.96 -14.87 -8.80
CA VAL A 97 14.08 -13.80 -8.30
C VAL A 97 13.08 -14.32 -7.26
N GLU A 98 12.41 -15.45 -7.51
CA GLU A 98 11.47 -16.03 -6.54
C GLU A 98 12.18 -16.62 -5.31
N ALA A 99 13.41 -17.14 -5.45
CA ALA A 99 14.21 -17.53 -4.29
C ALA A 99 14.57 -16.31 -3.41
N LEU A 100 14.90 -15.16 -4.02
CA LEU A 100 15.15 -13.91 -3.30
C LEU A 100 13.87 -13.38 -2.62
N ILE A 101 12.74 -13.35 -3.32
CA ILE A 101 11.43 -12.96 -2.78
C ILE A 101 11.07 -13.83 -1.59
N ASN A 102 11.23 -15.16 -1.68
CA ASN A 102 10.97 -16.07 -0.57
C ASN A 102 11.93 -15.86 0.60
N ARG A 103 13.24 -15.64 0.34
CA ARG A 103 14.23 -15.31 1.38
C ARG A 103 13.88 -14.01 2.11
N ALA A 104 13.46 -12.98 1.39
CA ALA A 104 13.03 -11.69 1.96
C ALA A 104 11.71 -11.81 2.73
N ASN A 105 10.72 -12.54 2.21
CA ASN A 105 9.46 -12.81 2.90
C ASN A 105 9.63 -13.69 4.15
N GLN A 106 10.68 -14.50 4.24
CA GLN A 106 11.04 -15.20 5.47
C GLN A 106 11.78 -14.28 6.45
N ARG A 107 12.74 -13.47 5.97
CA ARG A 107 13.47 -12.48 6.79
C ARG A 107 12.54 -11.33 7.20
N LYS A 108 11.87 -11.52 8.32
CA LYS A 108 11.38 -10.43 9.18
C LYS A 108 12.54 -9.45 9.39
N LEU A 109 12.36 -8.21 8.95
CA LEU A 109 13.30 -7.11 9.12
C LEU A 109 12.99 -6.43 10.46
N ASP A 110 13.99 -6.15 11.27
CA ASP A 110 13.74 -5.57 12.59
C ASP A 110 13.40 -4.06 12.48
N HIS A 111 12.85 -3.51 13.55
CA HIS A 111 12.58 -2.09 13.71
C HIS A 111 13.17 -1.62 15.04
N SER A 112 14.38 -2.09 15.36
CA SER A 112 15.13 -1.56 16.50
C SER A 112 15.51 -0.10 16.24
N HIS A 113 16.10 0.59 17.22
CA HIS A 113 16.40 2.02 17.10
C HIS A 113 17.38 2.39 15.97
N GLU A 114 18.01 1.41 15.32
CA GLU A 114 19.00 1.62 14.25
C GLU A 114 18.48 1.23 12.86
N ASP A 115 17.66 0.17 12.76
CA ASP A 115 17.04 -0.31 11.51
C ASP A 115 16.11 0.77 10.91
N PRO A 116 16.34 1.22 9.65
CA PRO A 116 15.49 2.24 9.03
C PRO A 116 14.30 1.60 8.22
N VAL A 117 13.84 1.99 6.99
CA VAL A 117 12.44 1.61 6.55
C VAL A 117 12.13 0.96 5.15
N ILE A 118 12.94 1.05 4.06
CA ILE A 118 12.57 0.58 2.66
C ILE A 118 13.65 -0.14 1.74
N ARG A 119 13.83 -1.48 1.73
CA ARG A 119 15.18 -2.08 1.51
C ARG A 119 15.49 -2.34 0.06
N CYS A 120 16.61 -1.85 -0.48
CA CYS A 120 17.10 -2.34 -1.78
C CYS A 120 18.05 -3.51 -1.60
N ILE A 121 17.75 -4.59 -2.31
CA ILE A 121 18.69 -5.66 -2.61
C ILE A 121 19.02 -5.56 -4.10
N MET A 122 20.28 -5.29 -4.43
CA MET A 122 20.80 -5.28 -5.80
C MET A 122 21.47 -6.63 -6.09
N PHE A 123 21.19 -7.24 -7.24
CA PHE A 123 21.67 -8.58 -7.55
C PHE A 123 21.83 -8.80 -9.07
N THR A 124 22.47 -9.90 -9.45
CA THR A 124 22.48 -10.39 -10.84
C THR A 124 21.53 -11.58 -11.00
N THR A 125 20.88 -11.70 -12.15
CA THR A 125 20.13 -12.93 -12.48
C THR A 125 21.11 -14.07 -12.80
N PRO A 126 20.73 -15.36 -12.66
CA PRO A 126 21.62 -16.50 -12.95
C PRO A 126 22.17 -16.51 -14.38
N GLU A 127 21.45 -15.91 -15.31
CA GLU A 127 21.82 -15.74 -16.72
C GLU A 127 22.90 -14.65 -16.93
N LYS A 128 23.15 -13.80 -15.92
CA LYS A 128 24.13 -12.68 -15.91
C LYS A 128 23.95 -11.61 -16.99
N ILE A 129 22.86 -11.65 -17.75
CA ILE A 129 22.49 -10.64 -18.76
C ILE A 129 21.79 -9.43 -18.11
N SER A 130 21.16 -9.62 -16.94
CA SER A 130 20.33 -8.60 -16.29
C SER A 130 20.66 -8.40 -14.81
N PHE A 131 20.49 -7.17 -14.35
CA PHE A 131 20.55 -6.79 -12.94
C PHE A 131 19.15 -6.70 -12.35
N GLY A 132 18.99 -7.17 -11.12
CA GLY A 132 17.76 -7.07 -10.35
C GLY A 132 17.87 -6.01 -9.25
N VAL A 133 16.75 -5.33 -9.02
CA VAL A 133 16.54 -4.34 -7.94
C VAL A 133 15.27 -4.75 -7.21
N PHE A 134 15.39 -5.23 -5.97
CA PHE A 134 14.27 -5.67 -5.15
C PHE A 134 14.07 -4.70 -3.98
N LEU A 135 12.87 -4.11 -3.86
CA LEU A 135 12.52 -3.13 -2.83
C LEU A 135 11.60 -3.75 -1.77
N HIS A 136 11.96 -3.67 -0.49
CA HIS A 136 11.24 -4.30 0.62
C HIS A 136 11.06 -3.33 1.81
N GLY A 137 10.01 -2.53 1.78
CA GLY A 137 9.74 -1.49 2.79
C GLY A 137 8.47 -1.64 3.59
N SER A 138 8.36 -0.87 4.67
CA SER A 138 7.15 -0.90 5.50
C SER A 138 5.99 -0.21 4.79
N HIS A 139 4.83 -0.87 4.81
CA HIS A 139 3.60 -0.39 4.16
C HIS A 139 3.02 0.87 4.85
N THR A 140 3.53 1.22 6.05
CA THR A 140 3.34 2.53 6.71
C THR A 140 3.63 3.71 5.76
N ILE A 141 4.51 3.51 4.78
CA ILE A 141 4.77 4.47 3.70
C ILE A 141 4.67 3.84 2.30
N LEU A 142 5.12 2.58 2.13
CA LEU A 142 5.08 1.88 0.86
C LEU A 142 3.74 1.20 0.60
N ASP A 143 2.72 1.98 0.21
CA ASP A 143 1.66 1.43 -0.63
C ASP A 143 2.12 1.27 -2.09
N ALA A 144 1.23 0.77 -2.96
CA ALA A 144 1.48 0.61 -4.38
C ALA A 144 2.12 1.84 -5.05
N ARG A 145 1.46 3.01 -5.03
CA ARG A 145 1.96 4.18 -5.77
C ARG A 145 3.28 4.71 -5.21
N PRO A 146 3.45 4.89 -3.88
CA PRO A 146 4.71 5.34 -3.32
C PRO A 146 5.85 4.35 -3.54
N THR A 147 5.59 3.04 -3.65
CA THR A 147 6.61 2.05 -4.04
C THR A 147 7.10 2.28 -5.48
N PHE A 148 6.19 2.51 -6.42
CA PHE A 148 6.56 2.79 -7.81
C PHE A 148 7.24 4.15 -7.96
N GLN A 149 6.83 5.17 -7.20
CA GLN A 149 7.52 6.45 -7.12
C GLN A 149 8.94 6.28 -6.54
N ALA A 150 9.11 5.53 -5.45
CA ALA A 150 10.42 5.26 -4.85
C ALA A 150 11.36 4.56 -5.86
N PHE A 151 10.86 3.57 -6.60
CA PHE A 151 11.59 2.92 -7.69
C PHE A 151 11.96 3.91 -8.81
N GLN A 152 11.01 4.75 -9.26
CA GLN A 152 11.29 5.78 -10.27
C GLN A 152 12.37 6.76 -9.81
N ILE A 153 12.33 7.24 -8.56
CA ILE A 153 13.32 8.20 -8.03
C ILE A 153 14.70 7.53 -7.87
N ILE A 154 14.80 6.22 -7.54
CA ILE A 154 16.08 5.47 -7.61
C ILE A 154 16.64 5.51 -9.02
N CYS A 155 15.87 5.04 -10.01
CA CYS A 155 16.37 4.87 -11.37
C CYS A 155 16.65 6.23 -12.04
N GLU A 156 15.90 7.28 -11.72
CA GLU A 156 16.26 8.65 -12.11
C GLU A 156 17.52 9.15 -11.40
N GLY A 157 17.69 8.85 -10.11
CA GLY A 157 18.93 9.14 -9.40
C GLY A 157 20.13 8.51 -10.10
N MET A 158 20.04 7.22 -10.45
CA MET A 158 21.08 6.47 -11.15
C MET A 158 21.45 7.04 -12.54
N THR A 159 20.55 7.73 -13.25
CA THR A 159 20.87 8.34 -14.57
C THR A 159 21.11 9.85 -14.56
N THR A 160 20.88 10.54 -13.44
CA THR A 160 20.90 12.01 -13.38
C THR A 160 21.70 12.60 -12.21
N SER A 161 22.21 11.78 -11.29
CA SER A 161 22.93 12.22 -10.10
C SER A 161 24.17 13.06 -10.40
N GLY A 162 24.26 14.23 -9.77
CA GLY A 162 25.51 14.96 -9.59
C GLY A 162 26.32 14.44 -8.39
N PRO A 163 27.53 14.99 -8.15
CA PRO A 163 28.33 14.70 -6.96
C PRO A 163 27.58 15.04 -5.67
N MET A 164 27.59 14.11 -4.71
CA MET A 164 26.80 14.15 -3.45
C MET A 164 27.24 15.29 -2.53
N GLU A 165 28.50 15.71 -2.66
CA GLU A 165 29.17 16.76 -1.90
C GLU A 165 28.64 18.17 -2.25
N LYS A 166 27.84 18.29 -3.32
CA LYS A 166 27.18 19.55 -3.73
C LYS A 166 25.73 19.66 -3.25
N LEU A 167 25.20 18.64 -2.58
CA LEU A 167 23.86 18.69 -1.99
C LEU A 167 23.92 19.41 -0.63
N ALA A 168 22.92 20.26 -0.36
CA ALA A 168 22.83 21.06 0.85
C ALA A 168 22.28 20.21 2.02
N TRP A 169 23.06 19.23 2.46
CA TRP A 169 22.71 18.37 3.59
C TRP A 169 22.43 19.20 4.86
N GLY A 170 21.46 18.75 5.66
CA GLY A 170 20.86 19.48 6.76
C GLY A 170 19.60 20.26 6.36
N THR A 171 19.44 20.63 5.08
CA THR A 171 18.25 21.36 4.58
C THR A 171 17.14 20.44 4.07
N GLU A 172 17.44 19.19 3.74
CA GLU A 172 16.53 18.27 3.07
C GLU A 172 15.29 17.92 3.91
N GLY A 173 15.30 18.14 5.22
CA GLY A 173 14.12 18.02 6.08
C GLY A 173 12.95 18.91 5.66
N GLN A 174 13.20 19.98 4.89
CA GLN A 174 12.15 20.81 4.27
C GLN A 174 11.34 20.05 3.19
N ASN A 175 11.89 18.95 2.67
CA ASN A 175 11.26 18.08 1.68
C ASN A 175 10.39 16.97 2.31
N LEU A 176 10.22 16.96 3.64
CA LEU A 176 9.29 16.03 4.28
C LEU A 176 7.85 16.25 3.73
N PRO A 177 7.07 15.17 3.56
CA PRO A 177 5.67 15.26 3.17
C PRO A 177 4.80 15.74 4.33
N ASP A 178 3.69 16.39 4.00
CA ASP A 178 2.70 16.78 5.01
C ASP A 178 2.00 15.53 5.60
N GLY A 179 1.23 15.70 6.69
CA GLY A 179 0.35 14.63 7.19
C GLY A 179 -0.74 14.27 6.17
N PRO A 180 -1.29 13.04 6.18
CA PRO A 180 -2.21 12.55 5.14
C PRO A 180 -3.49 13.40 4.96
N VAL A 181 -3.99 14.07 6.00
CA VAL A 181 -5.15 14.98 5.90
C VAL A 181 -4.74 16.28 5.20
N THR A 182 -3.66 16.92 5.65
CA THR A 182 -3.10 18.14 5.02
C THR A 182 -2.69 17.87 3.56
N ALA A 183 -2.05 16.74 3.31
CA ALA A 183 -1.65 16.28 1.98
C ALA A 183 -2.83 16.09 1.03
N THR A 184 -4.03 15.78 1.56
CA THR A 184 -5.29 15.69 0.80
C THR A 184 -6.16 16.95 0.88
N GLY A 185 -5.58 18.09 1.29
CA GLY A 185 -6.21 19.41 1.25
C GLY A 185 -6.72 19.95 2.59
N GLY A 186 -6.49 19.23 3.69
CA GLY A 186 -6.91 19.64 5.03
C GLY A 186 -8.39 19.38 5.33
N PRO A 187 -8.84 19.65 6.58
CA PRO A 187 -10.23 19.45 7.02
C PRO A 187 -11.28 20.08 6.09
N ARG A 188 -12.42 19.42 5.92
CA ARG A 188 -13.47 19.82 4.95
C ARG A 188 -14.78 20.17 5.66
N ASP A 189 -15.42 21.24 5.21
CA ASP A 189 -16.77 21.62 5.63
C ASP A 189 -17.79 20.54 5.32
N GLY A 190 -18.86 20.46 6.13
CA GLY A 190 -19.85 19.39 6.04
C GLY A 190 -19.51 18.11 6.80
N TRP A 191 -18.35 18.04 7.49
CA TRP A 191 -17.94 16.84 8.23
C TRP A 191 -19.01 16.33 9.20
N ASP A 192 -19.58 17.23 10.01
CA ASP A 192 -20.56 16.90 11.06
C ASP A 192 -21.91 16.38 10.51
N SER A 193 -22.08 16.30 9.17
CA SER A 193 -23.12 15.52 8.49
C SER A 193 -22.53 14.42 7.60
N ALA A 194 -22.01 14.74 6.42
CA ALA A 194 -21.62 13.76 5.40
C ALA A 194 -20.36 12.95 5.76
N GLY A 195 -19.53 13.45 6.69
CA GLY A 195 -18.41 12.69 7.28
C GLY A 195 -18.86 11.70 8.35
N ILE A 196 -19.87 12.08 9.16
CA ILE A 196 -20.50 11.19 10.15
C ILE A 196 -21.32 10.09 9.46
N GLU A 197 -22.06 10.42 8.39
CA GLU A 197 -22.78 9.44 7.57
C GLU A 197 -21.81 8.41 6.95
N LEU A 198 -20.65 8.85 6.47
CA LEU A 198 -19.62 7.95 5.95
C LEU A 198 -19.06 7.01 7.04
N LEU A 199 -18.78 7.54 8.24
CA LEU A 199 -18.33 6.74 9.39
C LEU A 199 -19.39 5.70 9.80
N ASP A 200 -20.66 6.10 9.88
CA ASP A 200 -21.79 5.22 10.22
C ASP A 200 -22.01 4.13 9.16
N LYS A 201 -21.97 4.47 7.86
CA LYS A 201 -22.02 3.51 6.74
C LYS A 201 -20.92 2.45 6.86
N VAL A 202 -19.69 2.87 7.16
CA VAL A 202 -18.53 1.98 7.29
C VAL A 202 -18.61 1.13 8.57
N ALA A 203 -19.04 1.72 9.69
CA ALA A 203 -19.26 0.99 10.94
C ALA A 203 -20.35 -0.09 10.79
N LYS A 204 -21.49 0.24 10.18
CA LYS A 204 -22.59 -0.71 9.89
C LYS A 204 -22.16 -1.86 8.98
N ALA A 205 -21.32 -1.59 7.99
CA ALA A 205 -20.73 -2.61 7.14
C ALA A 205 -19.76 -3.54 7.89
N HIS A 206 -18.99 -3.01 8.84
CA HIS A 206 -18.16 -3.85 9.74
C HIS A 206 -18.96 -4.61 10.81
N ILE A 207 -20.17 -4.16 11.17
CA ILE A 207 -21.14 -4.95 11.97
C ILE A 207 -21.67 -6.08 11.09
N THR A 208 -20.87 -7.15 11.02
CA THR A 208 -21.06 -8.24 10.06
C THR A 208 -22.22 -9.14 10.48
N LYS A 209 -23.20 -9.38 9.59
CA LYS A 209 -24.19 -10.45 9.77
C LYS A 209 -23.48 -11.78 10.01
N SER A 210 -24.04 -12.68 10.81
CA SER A 210 -23.39 -13.94 11.21
C SER A 210 -22.90 -14.82 10.05
N VAL A 211 -23.58 -14.79 8.90
CA VAL A 211 -23.29 -15.66 7.74
C VAL A 211 -22.46 -14.94 6.65
N THR A 212 -21.19 -14.67 6.96
CA THR A 212 -20.23 -14.20 5.95
C THR A 212 -19.50 -15.38 5.27
N ARG A 213 -19.44 -15.36 3.94
CA ARG A 213 -18.77 -16.39 3.11
C ARG A 213 -17.41 -15.93 2.62
N SER A 214 -16.46 -16.87 2.49
CA SER A 214 -15.05 -16.61 2.15
C SER A 214 -14.31 -17.91 1.84
N LEU A 215 -13.06 -17.79 1.35
CA LEU A 215 -12.15 -18.92 1.10
C LEU A 215 -11.69 -19.55 2.43
N ARG A 216 -12.55 -20.40 3.01
CA ARG A 216 -12.22 -21.16 4.24
C ARG A 216 -11.15 -22.20 3.90
N PRO A 217 -9.92 -22.11 4.43
CA PRO A 217 -8.89 -23.12 4.16
C PRO A 217 -9.35 -24.49 4.67
N PRO A 218 -8.96 -25.60 4.02
CA PRO A 218 -9.25 -26.92 4.55
C PRO A 218 -8.59 -27.09 5.93
N PRO A 219 -9.25 -27.75 6.90
CA PRO A 219 -8.72 -27.94 8.25
C PRO A 219 -7.31 -28.53 8.25
N LYS A 220 -6.37 -27.83 8.91
CA LYS A 220 -4.95 -28.21 8.91
C LYS A 220 -4.58 -28.88 10.22
N LYS A 221 -4.27 -30.18 10.14
CA LYS A 221 -3.82 -30.98 11.30
C LYS A 221 -2.54 -30.44 11.96
N GLU A 222 -1.69 -29.76 11.20
CA GLU A 222 -0.42 -29.19 11.66
C GLU A 222 0.00 -28.01 10.77
N ILE A 223 0.79 -27.07 11.31
CA ILE A 223 1.55 -26.08 10.50
C ILE A 223 3.03 -26.45 10.55
N THR A 224 3.52 -27.03 9.46
CA THR A 224 4.94 -27.37 9.26
C THR A 224 5.81 -26.13 9.01
N ASN A 225 5.30 -25.15 8.25
CA ASN A 225 6.00 -23.91 7.90
C ASN A 225 5.18 -22.68 8.27
N LYS A 226 5.59 -21.96 9.33
CA LYS A 226 4.98 -20.67 9.73
C LYS A 226 5.53 -19.54 8.85
N GLY A 227 4.66 -18.66 8.38
CA GLY A 227 5.04 -17.45 7.64
C GLY A 227 5.55 -17.65 6.20
N LEU A 228 5.60 -18.90 5.69
CA LEU A 228 5.84 -19.17 4.28
C LEU A 228 4.70 -18.58 3.45
N GLN A 229 5.03 -17.78 2.45
CA GLN A 229 4.07 -17.22 1.51
C GLN A 229 4.13 -17.99 0.19
N LEU A 230 2.96 -18.24 -0.40
CA LEU A 230 2.82 -18.87 -1.71
C LEU A 230 2.21 -17.85 -2.65
N ARG A 231 2.91 -17.57 -3.75
CA ARG A 231 2.51 -16.62 -4.79
C ARG A 231 2.09 -17.41 -6.02
N VAL A 232 0.86 -17.21 -6.47
CA VAL A 232 0.34 -17.85 -7.69
C VAL A 232 0.20 -16.78 -8.76
N HIS A 233 0.80 -17.04 -9.91
CA HIS A 233 0.77 -16.13 -11.06
C HIS A 233 -0.14 -16.69 -12.15
N ALA A 234 -1.00 -15.84 -12.70
CA ALA A 234 -1.69 -16.07 -13.95
C ALA A 234 -1.46 -14.85 -14.85
N ILE A 235 -0.84 -15.06 -16.00
CA ILE A 235 -0.71 -14.04 -17.04
C ILE A 235 -1.80 -14.32 -18.07
N ILE A 236 -2.64 -13.33 -18.32
CA ILE A 236 -3.63 -13.38 -19.41
C ILE A 236 -2.97 -12.80 -20.65
N ASP A 237 -3.15 -13.44 -21.82
CA ASP A 237 -2.59 -12.95 -23.07
C ASP A 237 -3.15 -11.58 -23.48
N LEU A 238 -2.40 -10.87 -24.31
CA LEU A 238 -2.74 -9.51 -24.73
C LEU A 238 -4.07 -9.43 -25.53
N PRO A 239 -4.33 -10.31 -26.53
CA PRO A 239 -5.62 -10.38 -27.22
C PRO A 239 -6.83 -10.54 -26.29
N TYR A 240 -6.83 -11.56 -25.42
CA TYR A 240 -7.96 -11.83 -24.53
C TYR A 240 -8.11 -10.75 -23.45
N SER A 241 -6.99 -10.20 -22.95
CA SER A 241 -7.01 -9.03 -22.06
C SER A 241 -7.70 -7.83 -22.71
N HIS A 242 -7.44 -7.56 -24.01
CA HIS A 242 -8.13 -6.51 -24.74
C HIS A 242 -9.62 -6.78 -24.94
N GLU A 243 -10.02 -8.02 -25.26
CA GLU A 243 -11.43 -8.40 -25.39
C GLU A 243 -12.19 -8.16 -24.08
N VAL A 244 -11.67 -8.69 -22.97
CA VAL A 244 -12.27 -8.58 -21.64
C VAL A 244 -12.33 -7.11 -21.19
N MET A 245 -11.25 -6.34 -21.35
CA MET A 245 -11.27 -4.89 -21.03
C MET A 245 -12.33 -4.13 -21.85
N ASN A 246 -12.49 -4.44 -23.14
CA ASN A 246 -13.50 -3.82 -23.99
C ASN A 246 -14.92 -4.18 -23.55
N ALA A 247 -15.18 -5.46 -23.25
CA ALA A 247 -16.48 -5.92 -22.76
C ALA A 247 -16.86 -5.30 -21.41
N VAL A 248 -15.91 -5.22 -20.46
CA VAL A 248 -16.09 -4.59 -19.14
C VAL A 248 -16.34 -3.08 -19.26
N LYS A 249 -15.62 -2.40 -20.17
CA LYS A 249 -15.82 -0.98 -20.47
C LYS A 249 -17.19 -0.73 -21.13
N ALA A 250 -17.63 -1.60 -22.04
CA ALA A 250 -18.95 -1.52 -22.66
C ALA A 250 -20.09 -1.71 -21.64
N ALA A 251 -19.88 -2.54 -20.61
CA ALA A 251 -20.76 -2.64 -19.44
C ALA A 251 -20.65 -1.45 -18.46
N GLY A 252 -19.92 -0.38 -18.81
CA GLY A 252 -19.75 0.80 -17.96
C GLY A 252 -19.05 0.51 -16.62
N CYS A 253 -18.23 -0.54 -16.55
CA CYS A 253 -17.58 -1.03 -15.35
C CYS A 253 -16.04 -0.99 -15.48
N THR A 254 -15.33 -1.41 -14.43
CA THR A 254 -13.87 -1.53 -14.41
C THR A 254 -13.45 -2.99 -14.20
N MET A 255 -12.20 -3.32 -14.54
CA MET A 255 -11.63 -4.64 -14.26
C MET A 255 -11.70 -5.00 -12.77
N ASN A 256 -11.69 -4.03 -11.85
CA ASN A 256 -11.80 -4.34 -10.43
C ASN A 256 -13.17 -4.90 -10.06
N HIS A 257 -14.25 -4.31 -10.61
CA HIS A 257 -15.60 -4.82 -10.39
C HIS A 257 -15.77 -6.23 -10.96
N LEU A 258 -15.13 -6.52 -12.11
CA LEU A 258 -15.09 -7.87 -12.69
C LEU A 258 -14.39 -8.86 -11.74
N MET A 259 -13.19 -8.54 -11.25
CA MET A 259 -12.43 -9.44 -10.38
C MET A 259 -13.12 -9.68 -9.03
N GLU A 260 -13.69 -8.65 -8.42
CA GLU A 260 -14.48 -8.78 -7.18
C GLU A 260 -15.76 -9.60 -7.40
N ALA A 261 -16.50 -9.36 -8.49
CA ALA A 261 -17.69 -10.15 -8.83
C ALA A 261 -17.37 -11.62 -9.14
N ALA A 262 -16.28 -11.88 -9.89
CA ALA A 262 -15.82 -13.22 -10.21
C ALA A 262 -15.34 -13.97 -8.97
N GLN A 263 -14.64 -13.30 -8.04
CA GLN A 263 -14.24 -13.91 -6.77
C GLN A 263 -15.46 -14.20 -5.88
N ALA A 264 -16.46 -13.32 -5.81
CA ALA A 264 -17.69 -13.55 -5.06
C ALA A 264 -18.46 -14.77 -5.59
N LEU A 265 -18.59 -14.89 -6.93
CA LEU A 265 -19.17 -16.07 -7.59
C LEU A 265 -18.38 -17.34 -7.25
N ALA A 266 -17.06 -17.33 -7.43
CA ALA A 266 -16.20 -18.50 -7.18
C ALA A 266 -16.22 -18.96 -5.71
N ILE A 267 -16.29 -18.03 -4.74
CA ILE A 267 -16.45 -18.38 -3.32
C ILE A 267 -17.79 -19.10 -3.09
N CYS A 268 -18.89 -18.61 -3.67
CA CYS A 268 -20.20 -19.25 -3.52
C CYS A 268 -20.34 -20.57 -4.28
N GLU A 269 -19.56 -20.78 -5.34
CA GLU A 269 -19.48 -22.05 -6.08
C GLU A 269 -18.66 -23.10 -5.29
N LEU A 270 -17.52 -22.70 -4.71
CA LEU A 270 -16.68 -23.57 -3.86
C LEU A 270 -17.31 -23.87 -2.49
N TYR A 271 -18.09 -22.94 -1.95
CA TYR A 271 -18.74 -23.05 -0.63
C TYR A 271 -20.23 -22.67 -0.74
N PRO A 272 -21.09 -23.59 -1.24
CA PRO A 272 -22.53 -23.38 -1.35
C PRO A 272 -23.19 -22.97 -0.03
N VAL A 273 -24.32 -22.28 -0.15
CA VAL A 273 -25.08 -21.74 0.99
C VAL A 273 -26.29 -22.62 1.29
N PRO A 274 -26.42 -23.19 2.50
CA PRO A 274 -27.63 -23.90 2.94
C PRO A 274 -28.87 -23.02 2.86
N ASP A 275 -30.03 -23.62 2.65
CA ASP A 275 -31.28 -22.91 2.32
C ASP A 275 -31.75 -22.01 3.47
N GLU A 276 -31.56 -22.49 4.70
CA GLU A 276 -31.78 -21.79 5.96
C GLU A 276 -30.85 -20.58 6.21
N GLU A 277 -29.73 -20.49 5.50
CA GLU A 277 -28.75 -19.40 5.64
C GLU A 277 -28.85 -18.34 4.53
N ARG A 278 -29.69 -18.53 3.50
CA ARG A 278 -29.66 -17.74 2.24
C ARG A 278 -29.98 -16.25 2.37
N GLU A 279 -30.81 -15.84 3.32
CA GLU A 279 -31.28 -14.45 3.46
C GLU A 279 -30.25 -13.54 4.17
N ASP A 280 -29.41 -14.12 5.05
CA ASP A 280 -28.33 -13.42 5.75
C ASP A 280 -26.93 -13.72 5.20
N ALA A 281 -26.80 -14.73 4.35
CA ALA A 281 -25.57 -15.06 3.63
C ALA A 281 -25.13 -13.90 2.74
N HIS A 282 -23.84 -13.56 2.80
CA HIS A 282 -23.24 -12.52 1.99
C HIS A 282 -21.72 -12.73 1.82
N ILE A 283 -21.15 -12.14 0.78
CA ILE A 283 -19.71 -11.97 0.61
C ILE A 283 -19.33 -10.59 1.17
N SER A 284 -18.24 -10.54 1.94
CA SER A 284 -17.66 -9.31 2.48
C SER A 284 -16.22 -9.15 2.01
N PHE A 285 -15.91 -8.02 1.39
CA PHE A 285 -14.55 -7.53 1.21
C PHE A 285 -14.35 -6.39 2.23
N PRO A 286 -13.92 -6.67 3.48
CA PRO A 286 -13.85 -5.66 4.54
C PRO A 286 -12.69 -4.68 4.39
N PHE A 287 -11.87 -4.83 3.34
CA PHE A 287 -10.60 -4.12 3.17
C PHE A 287 -10.36 -3.75 1.69
N THR A 288 -11.39 -3.27 0.99
CA THR A 288 -11.23 -2.82 -0.40
C THR A 288 -10.44 -1.52 -0.43
N VAL A 289 -9.30 -1.53 -1.11
CA VAL A 289 -8.31 -0.44 -1.11
C VAL A 289 -8.60 0.55 -2.25
N PHE A 290 -8.83 1.81 -1.90
CA PHE A 290 -9.02 2.93 -2.83
C PHE A 290 -7.81 3.86 -2.75
N SER A 291 -7.26 4.28 -3.90
CA SER A 291 -6.15 5.25 -3.90
C SER A 291 -6.65 6.69 -3.77
N LEU A 292 -6.10 7.39 -2.79
CA LEU A 292 -6.35 8.80 -2.50
C LEU A 292 -5.57 9.77 -3.40
N ALA A 293 -4.70 9.26 -4.29
CA ALA A 293 -3.81 10.09 -5.09
C ALA A 293 -4.50 11.15 -5.99
N LYS A 294 -5.81 11.01 -6.29
CA LYS A 294 -6.59 12.05 -7.01
C LYS A 294 -7.01 13.26 -6.14
N TRP A 295 -6.83 13.18 -4.83
CA TRP A 295 -7.14 14.26 -3.87
C TRP A 295 -5.88 14.89 -3.25
N LEU A 296 -4.67 14.41 -3.60
CA LEU A 296 -3.43 15.05 -3.15
C LEU A 296 -3.35 16.49 -3.67
N THR A 297 -2.85 17.41 -2.86
CA THR A 297 -2.61 18.80 -3.29
C THR A 297 -1.53 18.84 -4.38
N ALA A 298 -1.47 19.93 -5.16
CA ALA A 298 -0.49 20.07 -6.24
C ALA A 298 0.99 20.03 -5.76
N LYS A 299 1.23 20.34 -4.48
CA LYS A 299 2.54 20.23 -3.80
C LYS A 299 2.90 18.76 -3.54
N GLU A 300 1.96 18.00 -2.98
CA GLU A 300 2.16 16.59 -2.60
C GLU A 300 2.03 15.61 -3.78
N ALA A 301 1.28 15.95 -4.83
CA ALA A 301 1.13 15.17 -6.05
C ALA A 301 2.37 15.20 -6.99
N THR A 302 3.52 15.61 -6.48
CA THR A 302 4.80 15.68 -7.21
C THR A 302 5.46 14.30 -7.31
N LYS A 303 6.31 14.10 -8.33
CA LYS A 303 7.01 12.81 -8.56
C LYS A 303 8.08 12.49 -7.52
N ASP A 304 8.37 13.45 -6.65
CA ASP A 304 9.52 13.48 -5.75
C ASP A 304 9.12 13.16 -4.30
N ARG A 305 7.82 12.99 -4.02
CA ARG A 305 7.26 12.75 -2.69
C ARG A 305 6.63 11.37 -2.60
N ILE A 306 6.91 10.68 -1.50
CA ILE A 306 6.43 9.32 -1.18
C ILE A 306 5.53 9.49 0.04
N ILE A 307 4.22 9.26 -0.14
CA ILE A 307 3.19 9.50 0.88
C ILE A 307 2.17 8.38 0.78
N SER A 308 1.87 7.71 1.90
CA SER A 308 0.80 6.70 1.93
C SER A 308 -0.51 7.34 1.47
N SER A 309 -1.08 6.82 0.37
CA SER A 309 -2.13 7.49 -0.40
C SER A 309 -3.29 6.54 -0.67
N LEU A 310 -3.81 5.92 0.40
CA LEU A 310 -4.93 4.99 0.36
C LEU A 310 -5.96 5.23 1.45
N VAL A 311 -7.15 4.70 1.22
CA VAL A 311 -8.23 4.50 2.19
C VAL A 311 -8.79 3.11 1.98
N THR A 312 -9.31 2.50 3.03
CA THR A 312 -9.98 1.20 2.97
C THR A 312 -11.44 1.35 3.31
N VAL A 313 -12.31 0.78 2.48
CA VAL A 313 -13.75 0.71 2.73
C VAL A 313 -14.24 -0.73 2.58
N PRO A 314 -15.29 -1.13 3.32
CA PRO A 314 -15.93 -2.42 3.12
C PRO A 314 -16.86 -2.40 1.90
N ILE A 315 -16.86 -3.49 1.13
CA ILE A 315 -17.80 -3.78 0.04
C ILE A 315 -18.54 -5.09 0.35
N HIS A 316 -19.86 -5.10 0.17
CA HIS A 316 -20.72 -6.26 0.47
C HIS A 316 -21.52 -6.70 -0.76
N ILE A 317 -21.78 -8.00 -0.86
CA ILE A 317 -22.61 -8.59 -1.91
C ILE A 317 -23.50 -9.64 -1.25
N ASP A 318 -24.80 -9.38 -1.18
CA ASP A 318 -25.79 -10.31 -0.60
C ASP A 318 -25.89 -11.59 -1.45
N TYR A 319 -25.99 -12.75 -0.82
CA TYR A 319 -26.01 -14.03 -1.52
C TYR A 319 -27.21 -14.14 -2.48
N ILE A 320 -28.35 -13.52 -2.15
CA ILE A 320 -29.53 -13.47 -3.02
C ILE A 320 -29.25 -12.87 -4.41
N ASP A 321 -28.25 -11.99 -4.54
CA ASP A 321 -27.82 -11.47 -5.85
C ASP A 321 -26.93 -12.44 -6.62
N ILE A 322 -26.12 -13.23 -5.90
CA ILE A 322 -25.21 -14.25 -6.44
C ILE A 322 -25.99 -15.52 -6.84
N ALA A 323 -27.01 -15.86 -6.06
CA ALA A 323 -27.91 -17.00 -6.27
C ALA A 323 -29.05 -16.70 -7.26
N ALA A 324 -29.19 -15.45 -7.72
CA ALA A 324 -30.25 -15.04 -8.62
C ALA A 324 -30.35 -15.96 -9.85
N PRO A 325 -31.57 -16.38 -10.29
CA PRO A 325 -31.78 -17.34 -11.37
C PRO A 325 -31.57 -16.72 -12.77
N LEU A 326 -30.44 -16.04 -12.95
CA LEU A 326 -30.00 -15.37 -14.16
C LEU A 326 -28.90 -16.20 -14.87
N PRO A 327 -28.79 -16.11 -16.21
CA PRO A 327 -27.63 -16.57 -16.97
C PRO A 327 -26.32 -16.04 -16.39
N GLN A 328 -25.25 -16.83 -16.47
CA GLN A 328 -23.96 -16.54 -15.81
C GLN A 328 -23.41 -15.13 -16.14
N ARG A 329 -23.53 -14.70 -17.40
CA ARG A 329 -23.11 -13.36 -17.84
C ARG A 329 -23.95 -12.24 -17.23
N GLU A 330 -25.27 -12.38 -17.19
CA GLU A 330 -26.18 -11.38 -16.62
C GLU A 330 -26.04 -11.27 -15.11
N ARG A 331 -25.88 -12.41 -14.43
CA ARG A 331 -25.55 -12.52 -13.02
C ARG A 331 -24.25 -11.80 -12.68
N LEU A 332 -23.18 -12.06 -13.45
CA LEU A 332 -21.89 -11.38 -13.31
C LEU A 332 -22.04 -9.86 -13.48
N LEU A 333 -22.72 -9.40 -14.53
CA LEU A 333 -22.98 -7.99 -14.77
C LEU A 333 -23.81 -7.31 -13.67
N LYS A 334 -24.81 -8.02 -13.11
CA LYS A 334 -25.61 -7.53 -11.98
C LYS A 334 -24.75 -7.32 -10.73
N ILE A 335 -23.85 -8.26 -10.42
CA ILE A 335 -22.93 -8.16 -9.28
C ILE A 335 -21.92 -7.03 -9.52
N MET A 336 -21.34 -6.93 -10.72
CA MET A 336 -20.44 -5.83 -11.12
C MET A 336 -21.11 -4.44 -10.97
N GLY A 337 -22.41 -4.34 -11.27
CA GLY A 337 -23.21 -3.13 -11.02
C GLY A 337 -23.32 -2.80 -9.54
N LYS A 338 -23.75 -3.75 -8.70
CA LYS A 338 -23.87 -3.55 -7.24
C LYS A 338 -22.55 -3.20 -6.55
N ILE A 339 -21.42 -3.71 -7.06
CA ILE A 339 -20.08 -3.31 -6.63
C ILE A 339 -19.80 -1.85 -7.07
N LYS A 340 -19.99 -1.54 -8.36
CA LYS A 340 -19.81 -0.19 -8.91
C LYS A 340 -20.61 0.87 -8.15
N ASP A 341 -21.85 0.59 -7.77
CA ASP A 341 -22.71 1.55 -7.10
C ASP A 341 -22.21 1.85 -5.67
N GLN A 342 -21.68 0.85 -4.96
CA GLN A 342 -20.98 1.05 -3.68
C GLN A 342 -19.70 1.87 -3.87
N TYR A 343 -18.90 1.56 -4.90
CA TYR A 343 -17.68 2.29 -5.27
C TYR A 343 -17.96 3.77 -5.56
N ASN A 344 -18.99 4.05 -6.36
CA ASN A 344 -19.45 5.41 -6.67
C ASN A 344 -19.87 6.14 -5.38
N SER A 345 -20.75 5.54 -4.58
CA SER A 345 -21.22 6.10 -3.30
C SER A 345 -20.09 6.43 -2.32
N PHE A 346 -18.98 5.69 -2.32
CA PHE A 346 -17.78 6.09 -1.57
C PHE A 346 -16.98 7.20 -2.27
N MET A 347 -16.73 7.08 -3.58
CA MET A 347 -15.90 8.01 -4.37
C MET A 347 -16.51 9.42 -4.58
N GLU A 348 -17.82 9.53 -4.43
CA GLU A 348 -18.62 10.76 -4.48
C GLU A 348 -18.63 11.50 -3.13
N ASN A 349 -18.41 10.80 -2.01
CA ASN A 349 -18.39 11.43 -0.68
C ASN A 349 -17.13 12.30 -0.51
N PRO A 350 -17.27 13.62 -0.23
CA PRO A 350 -16.13 14.54 -0.17
C PRO A 350 -15.22 14.31 1.03
N HIS A 351 -15.61 13.49 2.01
CA HIS A 351 -14.84 13.19 3.22
C HIS A 351 -14.03 11.89 3.13
N LEU A 352 -14.18 11.10 2.05
CA LEU A 352 -13.48 9.82 1.88
C LEU A 352 -11.96 9.87 2.15
N PRO A 353 -11.20 10.89 1.71
CA PRO A 353 -9.75 10.96 1.98
C PRO A 353 -9.37 11.01 3.46
N HIS A 354 -10.29 11.41 4.33
CA HIS A 354 -10.03 11.59 5.76
C HIS A 354 -10.67 10.49 6.61
N LEU A 355 -11.36 9.51 6.01
CA LEU A 355 -12.09 8.45 6.69
C LEU A 355 -11.20 7.69 7.69
N THR A 356 -10.09 7.09 7.22
CA THR A 356 -9.18 6.32 8.08
C THR A 356 -8.54 7.18 9.17
N ALA A 357 -8.20 8.44 8.87
CA ALA A 357 -7.67 9.37 9.87
C ALA A 357 -8.69 9.66 10.98
N ALA A 358 -9.97 9.86 10.63
CA ALA A 358 -11.03 10.10 11.59
C ALA A 358 -11.37 8.85 12.41
N GLN A 359 -11.45 7.67 11.77
CA GLN A 359 -11.61 6.38 12.47
C GLN A 359 -10.53 6.21 13.54
N MET A 360 -9.28 6.53 13.21
CA MET A 360 -8.14 6.40 14.12
C MET A 360 -8.07 7.45 15.21
N THR A 361 -8.57 8.66 14.96
CA THR A 361 -8.64 9.68 16.02
C THR A 361 -9.76 9.38 17.02
N LEU A 362 -10.84 8.72 16.57
CA LEU A 362 -11.95 8.28 17.41
C LEU A 362 -11.64 6.96 18.16
N ASN A 363 -10.94 6.04 17.51
CA ASN A 363 -10.53 4.75 18.08
C ASN A 363 -9.17 4.30 17.51
N PRO A 364 -8.03 4.70 18.11
CA PRO A 364 -6.72 4.31 17.64
C PRO A 364 -6.52 2.79 17.73
N PRO A 365 -6.06 2.10 16.66
CA PRO A 365 -5.79 0.66 16.73
C PRO A 365 -4.60 0.39 17.68
N ARG A 366 -4.91 -0.14 18.86
CA ARG A 366 -3.91 -0.53 19.89
C ARG A 366 -3.64 -2.03 19.94
N HIS A 367 -4.47 -2.82 19.27
CA HIS A 367 -4.38 -4.28 19.20
C HIS A 367 -4.58 -4.73 17.74
N ILE A 368 -3.95 -5.86 17.38
CA ILE A 368 -4.13 -6.47 16.05
C ILE A 368 -5.42 -7.29 16.07
N ASP A 369 -6.56 -6.61 16.09
CA ASP A 369 -7.87 -7.25 16.02
C ASP A 369 -7.98 -8.07 14.72
N MET A 370 -8.54 -9.27 14.81
CA MET A 370 -8.96 -10.00 13.62
C MET A 370 -10.13 -9.24 12.98
N THR A 371 -10.16 -9.18 11.65
CA THR A 371 -11.38 -8.80 10.95
C THR A 371 -12.50 -9.77 11.37
N SER A 372 -13.73 -9.25 11.51
CA SER A 372 -14.94 -10.02 11.84
C SER A 372 -15.08 -11.30 10.99
N ASN A 373 -14.59 -11.25 9.75
CA ASN A 373 -14.25 -12.41 8.94
C ASN A 373 -12.73 -12.51 8.77
N PRO A 374 -12.04 -13.49 9.40
CA PRO A 374 -10.59 -13.67 9.29
C PRO A 374 -10.17 -14.46 8.04
N PHE A 375 -11.13 -14.93 7.22
CA PHE A 375 -10.88 -15.59 5.93
C PHE A 375 -11.22 -14.68 4.73
N ALA A 376 -11.66 -13.45 4.99
CA ALA A 376 -12.03 -12.51 3.95
C ALA A 376 -10.84 -12.19 3.05
N THR A 377 -11.06 -12.29 1.74
CA THR A 377 -10.06 -11.95 0.74
C THR A 377 -9.95 -10.44 0.56
N THR A 378 -8.79 -9.99 0.08
CA THR A 378 -8.54 -8.60 -0.32
C THR A 378 -8.15 -8.58 -1.78
N ILE A 379 -8.84 -7.77 -2.58
CA ILE A 379 -8.47 -7.46 -3.96
C ILE A 379 -7.82 -6.07 -3.98
N THR A 380 -6.70 -5.96 -4.68
CA THR A 380 -6.01 -4.68 -4.93
C THR A 380 -5.72 -4.58 -6.42
N ASN A 381 -5.99 -3.42 -7.01
CA ASN A 381 -5.75 -3.15 -8.41
C ASN A 381 -4.76 -1.99 -8.56
N LEU A 382 -3.60 -2.28 -9.13
CA LEU A 382 -2.52 -1.33 -9.35
C LEU A 382 -2.81 -0.42 -10.57
N GLY A 383 -3.69 -0.87 -11.47
CA GLY A 383 -3.94 -0.23 -12.76
C GLY A 383 -2.84 -0.53 -13.79
N VAL A 384 -2.70 0.38 -14.75
CA VAL A 384 -1.69 0.32 -15.82
C VAL A 384 -0.39 0.91 -15.28
N ILE A 385 0.63 0.07 -15.08
CA ILE A 385 1.88 0.40 -14.36
C ILE A 385 2.68 1.48 -15.10
N GLU A 386 2.64 1.44 -16.42
CA GLU A 386 3.31 2.35 -17.37
C GLU A 386 2.82 3.81 -17.25
N ARG A 387 1.74 4.06 -16.49
CA ARG A 387 1.25 5.41 -16.18
C ARG A 387 1.99 6.10 -15.04
N PHE A 388 2.70 5.34 -14.20
CA PHE A 388 3.41 5.86 -13.02
C PHE A 388 4.85 5.34 -12.88
N THR A 389 5.21 4.26 -13.56
CA THR A 389 6.61 3.82 -13.71
C THR A 389 7.02 3.99 -15.18
N LYS A 390 8.22 4.54 -15.43
CA LYS A 390 8.84 4.51 -16.77
C LYS A 390 9.25 3.07 -17.11
N SER A 391 9.28 2.73 -18.39
CA SER A 391 9.94 1.50 -18.88
C SER A 391 11.42 1.74 -19.22
N GLU A 392 11.84 2.97 -19.47
CA GLU A 392 13.19 3.32 -19.94
C GLU A 392 13.72 4.60 -19.27
N TRP A 393 15.01 4.62 -18.94
CA TRP A 393 15.71 5.78 -18.35
C TRP A 393 16.96 6.13 -19.15
N TYR A 394 17.13 7.42 -19.43
CA TYR A 394 18.20 7.96 -20.28
C TYR A 394 19.17 8.82 -19.46
N SER A 395 20.38 9.00 -19.99
CA SER A 395 21.36 9.95 -19.43
C SER A 395 20.92 11.39 -19.70
N ASN A 396 21.05 12.27 -18.70
CA ASN A 396 20.94 13.72 -18.92
C ASN A 396 22.15 14.32 -19.65
N GLN A 397 23.22 13.55 -19.88
CA GLN A 397 24.50 14.05 -20.42
C GLN A 397 24.86 13.49 -21.81
N ALA A 398 24.15 12.46 -22.29
CA ALA A 398 24.49 11.79 -23.55
C ALA A 398 23.67 12.32 -24.74
N LEU A 399 24.31 12.42 -25.90
CA LEU A 399 23.64 12.59 -27.20
C LEU A 399 23.02 11.27 -27.73
N SER A 400 23.15 10.17 -26.99
CA SER A 400 22.59 8.88 -27.41
C SER A 400 21.07 8.84 -27.27
N LYS A 401 20.42 8.10 -28.17
CA LYS A 401 18.99 7.77 -28.09
C LYS A 401 18.73 6.45 -27.36
N ASP A 402 19.77 5.75 -26.92
CA ASP A 402 19.64 4.51 -26.16
C ASP A 402 19.50 4.81 -24.65
N PRO A 403 18.58 4.13 -23.94
CA PRO A 403 18.46 4.27 -22.50
C PRO A 403 19.59 3.52 -21.78
N ILE A 404 19.99 4.02 -20.62
CA ILE A 404 20.92 3.34 -19.70
C ILE A 404 20.25 2.10 -19.11
N PHE A 405 18.97 2.20 -18.77
CA PHE A 405 18.19 1.11 -18.17
C PHE A 405 16.87 0.89 -18.91
N LYS A 406 16.52 -0.38 -19.14
CA LYS A 406 15.18 -0.82 -19.57
C LYS A 406 14.60 -1.75 -18.52
N LEU A 407 13.35 -1.50 -18.12
CA LEU A 407 12.57 -2.41 -17.27
C LEU A 407 12.10 -3.59 -18.14
N GLN A 408 12.69 -4.76 -17.93
CA GLN A 408 12.30 -5.99 -18.63
C GLN A 408 11.09 -6.65 -17.95
N GLU A 409 11.17 -6.83 -16.64
CA GLU A 409 10.12 -7.44 -15.82
C GLU A 409 9.97 -6.67 -14.50
N MET A 410 8.78 -6.75 -13.90
CA MET A 410 8.50 -6.15 -12.60
C MET A 410 7.61 -7.08 -11.78
N SER A 411 8.03 -7.36 -10.54
CA SER A 411 7.22 -8.08 -9.56
C SER A 411 6.84 -7.17 -8.40
N PHE A 412 5.53 -7.11 -8.13
CA PHE A 412 4.96 -6.43 -6.99
C PHE A 412 4.19 -7.42 -6.10
N GLY A 413 4.15 -7.17 -4.80
CA GLY A 413 3.44 -8.00 -3.83
C GLY A 413 3.43 -7.37 -2.43
N HIS A 414 2.42 -7.70 -1.63
CA HIS A 414 2.30 -7.28 -0.24
C HIS A 414 2.43 -8.49 0.69
N ARG A 415 3.16 -8.32 1.79
CA ARG A 415 3.29 -9.35 2.84
C ARG A 415 2.20 -9.17 3.89
N ILE A 416 1.10 -9.92 3.77
CA ILE A 416 0.15 -10.06 4.89
C ILE A 416 0.87 -10.78 6.04
N THR A 417 0.96 -10.12 7.20
CA THR A 417 1.65 -10.64 8.39
C THR A 417 0.73 -11.40 9.35
N LYS A 418 -0.59 -11.14 9.31
CA LYS A 418 -1.57 -11.79 10.17
C LYS A 418 -1.57 -13.31 9.92
N PRO A 419 -1.52 -14.15 10.97
CA PRO A 419 -1.71 -15.58 10.79
C PRO A 419 -3.16 -15.86 10.40
N ASN A 420 -3.37 -16.72 9.39
CA ASN A 420 -4.68 -17.35 9.21
C ASN A 420 -5.01 -18.14 10.49
N PRO A 421 -6.22 -18.02 11.07
CA PRO A 421 -6.59 -18.79 12.24
C PRO A 421 -6.63 -20.29 11.90
N PHE A 422 -6.36 -21.12 12.91
CA PHE A 422 -6.58 -22.56 12.83
C PHE A 422 -8.08 -22.86 12.80
N VAL A 423 -8.45 -23.90 12.06
CA VAL A 423 -9.79 -24.53 11.97
C VAL A 423 -9.58 -26.04 12.05
#